data_AF-A0ABD0J3H2-F1
#
_entry.id   AF-A0ABD0J3H2-F1
#
_cell.length_a   1.000
_cell.length_b   1.000
_cell.length_c   1.000
_cell.angle_alpha   90.00
_cell.angle_beta   90.00
_cell.angle_gamma   90.00
#
_symmetry.space_group_name_H-M   'P 1'
#
loop_
_entity.id
_entity.type
_entity.pdbx_description
1 polymer ?
#
loop_
_entity_poly.entity_id
_entity_poly.type
_entity_poly.pdbx_seq_one_letter_code
_entity_poly.pdbx_strand_id
1 'polypeptide(L)'
;MEQHGNSGTLTCKFSIDLRQSKYDFAVQRYDLVDDVTPDKVLGCIFRKDSEDPDCDVEDGYEFDKNTISNTIILKMPHLEKKHEGWYICQVIPPLDEQNKTAHCKYKHI
;
A
#
# COMPACT_ATOMS: atom_id res chain seq x y z
N MET A 1 -5.02 23.97 25.81
CA MET A 1 -5.35 24.35 24.42
C MET A 1 -5.47 23.05 23.65
N GLU A 2 -6.69 22.58 23.38
CA GLU A 2 -6.92 21.35 22.62
C GLU A 2 -6.71 21.66 21.13
N GLN A 3 -5.65 21.12 20.55
CA GLN A 3 -5.43 21.18 19.11
C GLN A 3 -6.52 20.33 18.45
N HIS A 4 -7.43 20.95 17.70
CA HIS A 4 -8.26 20.25 16.73
C HIS A 4 -7.32 19.78 15.61
N GLY A 5 -6.70 18.61 15.81
CA GLY A 5 -5.78 18.01 14.84
C GLY A 5 -6.53 17.63 13.58
N ASN A 6 -6.12 18.19 12.44
CA ASN A 6 -6.63 17.80 11.12
C ASN A 6 -6.12 16.39 10.80
N SER A 7 -6.85 15.36 11.21
CA SER A 7 -6.49 13.95 10.98
C SER A 7 -7.35 13.35 9.87
N GLY A 8 -6.78 12.44 9.09
CA GLY A 8 -7.48 11.72 8.02
C GLY A 8 -7.31 10.22 8.11
N THR A 9 -8.14 9.50 7.35
CA THR A 9 -8.04 8.05 7.19
C THR A 9 -8.22 7.67 5.73
N LEU A 10 -7.29 6.87 5.21
CA LEU A 10 -7.44 6.22 3.91
C LEU A 10 -7.90 4.79 4.12
N THR A 11 -8.98 4.39 3.44
CA THR A 11 -9.52 3.03 3.52
C THR A 11 -9.46 2.39 2.14
N CYS A 12 -8.72 1.28 2.02
CA CYS A 12 -8.72 0.46 0.82
C CYS A 12 -9.59 -0.78 1.05
N LYS A 13 -10.46 -1.10 0.11
CA LYS A 13 -11.30 -2.31 0.14
C LYS A 13 -10.93 -3.22 -1.02
N PHE A 14 -10.62 -4.47 -0.71
CA PHE A 14 -10.25 -5.50 -1.66
C PHE A 14 -11.34 -6.57 -1.74
N SER A 15 -11.38 -7.29 -2.87
CA SER A 15 -12.31 -8.41 -3.07
C SER A 15 -11.85 -9.70 -2.38
N ILE A 16 -10.59 -9.76 -1.95
CA ILE A 16 -9.97 -10.91 -1.28
C ILE A 16 -9.52 -10.52 0.12
N ASP A 17 -9.41 -11.49 1.01
CA ASP A 17 -8.76 -11.30 2.31
C ASP A 17 -7.24 -11.42 2.15
N LEU A 18 -6.51 -10.32 2.43
CA LEU A 18 -5.06 -10.26 2.26
C LEU A 18 -4.30 -11.12 3.27
N ARG A 19 -4.81 -11.24 4.50
CA ARG A 19 -4.18 -12.04 5.56
C ARG A 19 -4.34 -13.54 5.31
N GLN A 20 -5.47 -13.94 4.71
CA GLN A 20 -5.72 -15.33 4.32
C GLN A 20 -4.99 -15.71 3.02
N SER A 21 -5.07 -14.86 1.99
CA SER A 21 -4.44 -15.13 0.68
C SER A 21 -2.92 -15.02 0.71
N LYS A 22 -2.35 -14.29 1.69
CA LYS A 22 -0.93 -13.97 1.76
C LYS A 22 -0.42 -13.24 0.50
N TYR A 23 -1.29 -12.46 -0.14
CA TYR A 23 -0.90 -11.64 -1.28
C TYR A 23 -0.23 -10.37 -0.78
N ASP A 24 0.88 -10.01 -1.41
CA ASP A 24 1.55 -8.75 -1.17
C ASP A 24 0.61 -7.61 -1.56
N PHE A 25 0.78 -6.45 -0.95
CA PHE A 25 -0.04 -5.29 -1.29
C PHE A 25 0.71 -3.99 -1.05
N ALA A 26 0.29 -2.96 -1.77
CA ALA A 26 0.87 -1.64 -1.66
C ALA A 26 -0.20 -0.56 -1.77
N VAL A 27 0.09 0.58 -1.17
CA VAL A 27 -0.65 1.82 -1.42
C VAL A 27 0.33 2.81 -2.02
N GLN A 28 -0.09 3.42 -3.12
CA GLN A 28 0.65 4.42 -3.86
C GLN A 28 -0.12 5.73 -3.86
N ARG A 29 0.56 6.84 -3.61
CA ARG A 29 0.03 8.19 -3.75
C ARG A 29 0.61 8.83 -5.00
N TYR A 30 -0.23 9.54 -5.73
CA TYR A 30 0.18 10.32 -6.90
C TYR A 30 -0.21 11.78 -6.68
N ASP A 31 0.72 12.67 -7.02
CA ASP A 31 0.55 14.12 -6.89
C ASP A 31 -0.46 14.65 -7.91
N LEU A 32 -1.37 15.54 -7.47
CA LEU A 32 -2.40 16.13 -8.35
C LEU A 32 -1.86 16.90 -9.57
N VAL A 33 -0.57 17.20 -9.60
CA VAL A 33 0.10 18.02 -10.62
C VAL A 33 1.11 17.21 -11.45
N ASP A 34 1.75 16.21 -10.86
CA ASP A 34 2.79 15.39 -11.50
C ASP A 34 2.55 13.90 -11.21
N ASP A 35 1.73 13.28 -12.06
CA ASP A 35 1.29 11.88 -11.93
C ASP A 35 2.33 10.85 -12.41
N VAL A 36 3.56 11.28 -12.69
CA VAL A 36 4.53 10.44 -13.40
C VAL A 36 5.18 9.41 -12.48
N THR A 37 5.45 9.76 -11.21
CA THR A 37 6.12 8.87 -10.26
C THR A 37 5.33 8.81 -8.95
N PRO A 38 4.71 7.67 -8.61
CA PRO A 38 4.01 7.55 -7.34
C PRO A 38 4.95 7.39 -6.16
N ASP A 39 4.54 7.95 -5.03
CA ASP A 39 5.13 7.65 -3.73
C ASP A 39 4.53 6.36 -3.17
N LYS A 40 5.39 5.47 -2.67
CA LYS A 40 4.96 4.24 -2.01
C LYS A 40 4.70 4.52 -0.53
N VAL A 41 3.46 4.87 -0.21
CA VAL A 41 3.05 5.22 1.18
C VAL A 41 2.96 3.99 2.10
N LEU A 42 2.66 2.82 1.54
CA LEU A 42 2.65 1.54 2.24
C LEU A 42 3.07 0.42 1.28
N GLY A 43 3.92 -0.49 1.75
CA GLY A 43 4.18 -1.76 1.07
C GLY A 43 4.29 -2.88 2.08
N CYS A 44 3.52 -3.96 1.89
CA CYS A 44 3.53 -5.13 2.76
C CYS A 44 3.82 -6.38 1.95
N ILE A 45 4.80 -7.15 2.42
CA ILE A 45 5.27 -8.37 1.77
C ILE A 45 5.07 -9.56 2.70
N PHE A 46 4.35 -10.58 2.25
CA PHE A 46 4.22 -11.84 2.96
C PHE A 46 5.43 -12.73 2.65
N ARG A 47 6.16 -13.10 3.70
CA ARG A 47 7.20 -14.14 3.58
C ARG A 47 6.55 -15.52 3.67
N LYS A 48 7.07 -16.47 2.89
CA LYS A 48 6.54 -17.84 2.75
C LYS A 48 6.22 -18.55 4.07
N ASP A 49 7.04 -18.30 5.09
CA ASP A 49 6.94 -18.97 6.40
C ASP A 49 6.47 -18.02 7.53
N SER A 50 5.88 -16.87 7.20
CA SER A 50 5.41 -15.88 8.18
C SER A 50 3.88 -15.71 8.12
N GLU A 51 3.26 -15.67 9.29
CA GLU A 51 1.83 -15.35 9.39
C GLU A 51 1.55 -13.85 9.17
N ASP A 52 2.51 -13.01 9.55
CA ASP A 52 2.45 -11.55 9.38
C ASP A 52 3.30 -11.09 8.21
N PRO A 53 2.84 -10.07 7.45
CA PRO A 53 3.68 -9.44 6.45
C PRO A 53 4.68 -8.48 7.09
N ASP A 54 5.81 -8.30 6.42
CA ASP A 54 6.72 -7.20 6.68
C ASP A 54 6.20 -5.97 5.95
N CYS A 55 5.88 -4.92 6.71
CA CYS A 55 5.30 -3.69 6.16
C CYS A 55 6.27 -2.52 6.34
N ASP A 56 6.41 -1.75 5.27
CA ASP A 56 7.13 -0.49 5.20
C ASP A 56 6.11 0.63 5.00
N VAL A 57 6.13 1.62 5.89
CA VAL A 57 5.14 2.71 5.96
C VAL A 57 5.89 4.02 5.88
N GLU A 58 5.42 4.92 5.01
CA GLU A 58 6.02 6.24 4.89
C GLU A 58 5.71 7.14 6.09
N ASP A 59 6.65 8.01 6.46
CA ASP A 59 6.48 8.97 7.55
C ASP A 59 5.23 9.84 7.35
N GLY A 60 4.44 10.01 8.41
CA GLY A 60 3.15 10.73 8.37
C GLY A 60 1.93 9.82 8.20
N TYR A 61 2.16 8.55 7.85
CA TYR A 61 1.14 7.51 7.86
C TYR A 61 1.34 6.56 9.04
N GLU A 62 0.23 6.08 9.60
CA GLU A 62 0.23 5.01 10.59
C GLU A 62 -0.59 3.82 10.06
N PHE A 63 -0.05 2.62 10.24
CA PHE A 63 -0.67 1.40 9.77
C PHE A 63 -0.60 0.30 10.84
N ASP A 64 -1.76 -0.27 11.19
CA ASP A 64 -1.83 -1.41 12.11
C ASP A 64 -1.95 -2.73 11.34
N LYS A 65 -0.84 -3.45 11.22
CA LYS A 65 -0.78 -4.74 10.53
C LYS A 65 -1.75 -5.78 11.09
N ASN A 66 -2.15 -5.70 12.36
CA ASN A 66 -3.06 -6.68 12.97
C ASN A 66 -4.49 -6.59 12.39
N THR A 67 -4.82 -5.48 11.73
CA THR A 67 -6.13 -5.24 11.13
C THR A 67 -6.24 -5.67 9.67
N ILE A 68 -5.15 -6.21 9.09
CA ILE A 68 -5.13 -6.68 7.70
C ILE A 68 -6.20 -7.75 7.47
N SER A 69 -7.06 -7.50 6.50
CA SER A 69 -8.16 -8.37 6.05
C SER A 69 -8.46 -8.08 4.58
N ASN A 70 -9.73 -8.08 4.17
CA ASN A 70 -10.17 -7.49 2.91
C ASN A 70 -10.20 -5.95 2.94
N THR A 71 -9.99 -5.34 4.09
CA THR A 71 -9.93 -3.88 4.26
C THR A 71 -8.64 -3.53 4.99
N ILE A 72 -7.97 -2.46 4.54
CA ILE A 72 -6.87 -1.84 5.27
C ILE A 72 -7.18 -0.37 5.52
N ILE A 73 -6.68 0.14 6.64
CA ILE A 73 -6.87 1.53 7.05
C ILE A 73 -5.50 2.12 7.36
N LEU A 74 -5.12 3.18 6.63
CA LEU A 74 -3.98 4.02 6.98
C LEU A 74 -4.51 5.27 7.66
N LYS A 75 -3.95 5.61 8.82
CA LYS A 75 -4.26 6.85 9.52
C LYS A 75 -3.23 7.91 9.13
N MET A 76 -3.68 9.15 9.03
CA MET A 76 -2.86 10.34 8.85
C MET A 76 -3.14 11.24 10.04
N PRO A 77 -2.39 11.11 11.16
CA PRO A 77 -2.68 11.85 12.39
C PRO A 77 -2.58 13.36 12.21
N HIS A 78 -1.71 13.78 11.29
CA HIS A 78 -1.43 15.18 10.96
C HIS A 78 -1.46 15.36 9.45
N LEU A 79 -2.61 15.79 8.92
CA LEU A 79 -2.75 16.09 7.50
C LEU A 79 -1.90 17.32 7.13
N GLU A 80 -1.24 17.18 6.00
CA GLU A 80 -0.24 18.09 5.44
C GLU A 80 -0.32 18.00 3.92
N LYS A 81 0.31 18.93 3.19
CA LYS A 81 0.28 18.93 1.72
C LYS A 81 0.76 17.61 1.10
N LYS A 82 1.73 16.92 1.72
CA LYS A 82 2.20 15.61 1.26
C LYS A 82 1.10 14.53 1.22
N HIS A 83 0.01 14.73 1.94
CA HIS A 83 -1.13 13.80 1.96
C HIS A 83 -2.16 14.11 0.85
N GLU A 84 -2.07 15.26 0.17
CA GLU A 84 -2.92 15.60 -0.97
C GLU A 84 -2.51 14.77 -2.18
N GLY A 85 -3.47 14.24 -2.93
CA GLY A 85 -3.18 13.33 -4.05
C GLY A 85 -4.31 12.36 -4.27
N TRP A 86 -4.19 11.56 -5.32
CA TRP A 86 -5.02 10.37 -5.49
C TRP A 86 -4.22 9.13 -5.12
N TYR A 87 -4.93 8.14 -4.58
CA TYR A 87 -4.33 6.93 -4.03
C TYR A 87 -4.80 5.72 -4.82
N ILE A 88 -3.86 4.82 -5.10
CA ILE A 88 -4.18 3.48 -5.61
C ILE A 88 -3.74 2.45 -4.58
N CYS A 89 -4.66 1.53 -4.28
CA CYS A 89 -4.36 0.36 -3.48
C CYS A 89 -4.23 -0.85 -4.42
N GLN A 90 -3.06 -1.47 -4.41
CA GLN A 90 -2.72 -2.57 -5.30
C GLN A 90 -2.54 -3.86 -4.51
N VAL A 91 -2.96 -4.97 -5.11
CA VAL A 91 -2.68 -6.32 -4.62
C VAL A 91 -1.75 -6.98 -5.63
N ILE A 92 -0.71 -7.62 -5.12
CA ILE A 92 0.33 -8.27 -5.89
C ILE A 92 0.30 -9.76 -5.50
N PRO A 93 -0.26 -10.64 -6.35
CA PRO A 93 -0.30 -12.06 -6.05
C PRO A 93 1.11 -12.67 -6.04
N PRO A 94 1.36 -13.72 -5.25
CA PRO A 94 2.62 -14.44 -5.22
C PRO A 94 3.08 -14.88 -6.61
N LEU A 95 4.39 -14.85 -6.84
CA LEU A 95 4.99 -15.25 -8.11
C LEU A 95 4.74 -16.75 -8.44
N ASP A 96 4.36 -17.59 -7.48
CA ASP A 96 4.11 -19.02 -7.70
C ASP A 96 2.71 -19.35 -8.26
N GLU A 97 1.77 -18.39 -8.24
CA GLU A 97 0.58 -18.44 -9.10
C GLU A 97 0.94 -18.18 -10.58
N GLN A 98 2.19 -17.82 -10.88
CA GLN A 98 2.74 -17.69 -12.22
C GLN A 98 3.58 -18.91 -12.61
N ASN A 99 2.92 -19.99 -13.04
CA ASN A 99 3.49 -20.82 -14.13
C ASN A 99 3.63 -20.02 -15.47
N LYS A 100 3.92 -18.72 -15.42
CA LYS A 100 3.93 -17.76 -16.54
C LYS A 100 5.01 -16.69 -16.32
N THR A 101 6.26 -17.11 -16.34
CA THR A 101 7.43 -16.21 -16.38
C THR A 101 7.28 -15.18 -17.51
N ALA A 102 7.26 -13.89 -17.20
CA ALA A 102 7.35 -12.84 -18.22
C ALA A 102 8.81 -12.62 -18.61
N HIS A 103 9.16 -12.92 -19.86
CA HIS A 103 10.49 -12.65 -20.40
C HIS A 103 10.53 -11.22 -20.96
N CYS A 104 10.92 -10.25 -20.14
CA CYS A 104 11.15 -8.87 -20.59
C CYS A 104 12.48 -8.78 -21.33
N LYS A 105 12.44 -8.42 -22.63
CA LYS A 105 13.64 -8.01 -23.38
C LYS A 105 13.66 -6.50 -23.51
N TYR A 106 14.69 -5.89 -22.96
CA TYR A 106 15.04 -4.51 -23.21
C TYR A 106 15.57 -4.36 -24.65
N LYS A 107 15.08 -3.37 -25.40
CA LYS A 107 15.61 -2.99 -26.72
C LYS A 107 15.98 -1.51 -26.68
N HIS A 108 17.28 -1.23 -26.70
CA HIS A 108 17.78 0.10 -27.04
C HIS A 108 17.49 0.34 -28.52
N ILE A 109 16.80 1.44 -28.84
CA ILE A 109 16.77 2.02 -30.19
C ILE A 109 17.95 2.98 -30.30
#